data_AF-A0A1B9MCC5-F1
#
_entry.id   AF-A0A1B9MCC5-F1
#
_cell.length_a   1.000
_cell.length_b   1.000
_cell.length_c   1.000
_cell.angle_alpha   90.00
_cell.angle_beta   90.00
_cell.angle_gamma   90.00
#
_symmetry.space_group_name_H-M   'P 1'
#
loop_
_entity.id
_entity.type
_entity.pdbx_description
1 polymer ?
#
loop_
_entity_poly.entity_id
_entity_poly.type
_entity_poly.pdbx_seq_one_letter_code
_entity_poly.pdbx_strand_id
1 'polypeptide(L)'
;MDWDANFLPEYKKKICEKSEAKFKVRQNSFLMEDIENGFDPCYEWVGEFKYINSIDDLFSYLAKNNLNLDEILSYPHGMNDYSL
;
A
#
# COMPACT_ATOMS: atom_id res chain seq x y z
N MET A 1 28.64 15.91 10.92
CA MET A 1 28.29 15.50 9.55
C MET A 1 26.89 16.03 9.33
N ASP A 2 26.79 17.18 8.67
CA ASP A 2 25.52 17.75 8.27
C ASP A 2 24.95 16.88 7.15
N TRP A 3 23.81 16.27 7.40
CA TRP A 3 23.03 15.59 6.36
C TRP A 3 22.43 16.69 5.48
N ASP A 4 23.14 17.01 4.41
CA ASP A 4 22.70 17.97 3.41
C ASP A 4 21.48 17.40 2.69
N ALA A 5 20.29 17.95 2.97
CA ALA A 5 19.00 17.53 2.42
C ALA A 5 18.94 17.57 0.87
N ASN A 6 19.98 18.10 0.23
CA ASN A 6 20.13 18.18 -1.21
C ASN A 6 20.64 16.90 -1.88
N PHE A 7 21.10 15.89 -1.12
CA PHE A 7 21.70 14.67 -1.64
C PHE A 7 20.73 13.50 -1.89
N LEU A 8 19.44 13.78 -2.12
CA LEU A 8 18.53 12.75 -2.64
C LEU A 8 18.70 12.66 -4.17
N PRO A 9 19.05 11.48 -4.73
CA PRO A 9 19.17 11.30 -6.16
C PRO A 9 17.84 11.63 -6.86
N GLU A 10 17.88 12.18 -8.09
CA GLU A 10 16.71 12.76 -8.79
C GLU A 10 15.45 11.88 -8.82
N TYR A 11 15.61 10.55 -8.87
CA TYR A 11 14.49 9.61 -8.83
C TYR A 11 13.75 9.56 -7.48
N LYS A 12 14.38 10.01 -6.38
CA LYS A 12 13.77 10.14 -5.04
C LYS A 12 13.10 11.50 -4.81
N LYS A 13 13.25 12.47 -5.72
CA LYS A 13 12.62 13.81 -5.61
C LYS A 13 11.26 13.91 -6.29
N LYS A 14 10.69 12.81 -6.77
CA LYS A 14 9.30 12.82 -7.27
C LYS A 14 8.33 12.81 -6.09
N ILE A 15 8.04 14.01 -5.58
CA ILE A 15 6.82 14.25 -4.82
C ILE A 15 5.69 13.92 -5.80
N CYS A 16 4.93 12.86 -5.52
CA CYS A 16 3.74 12.52 -6.30
C CYS A 16 2.72 13.65 -6.10
N GLU A 17 2.40 14.38 -7.16
CA GLU A 17 1.28 15.31 -7.10
C GLU A 17 -0.01 14.51 -6.96
N LYS A 18 -0.93 14.98 -6.11
CA LYS A 18 -2.22 14.29 -5.87
C LYS A 18 -3.00 14.06 -7.17
N SER A 19 -2.91 15.00 -8.11
CA SER A 19 -3.49 14.96 -9.45
C SER A 19 -2.92 13.86 -10.35
N GLU A 20 -1.69 13.41 -10.09
CA GLU A 20 -1.01 12.38 -10.87
C GLU A 20 -1.05 11.00 -10.21
N ALA A 21 -1.64 10.91 -9.01
CA ALA A 21 -1.68 9.70 -8.22
C ALA A 21 -2.47 8.58 -8.92
N LYS A 22 -1.81 7.43 -9.09
CA LYS A 22 -2.42 6.19 -9.60
C LYS A 22 -2.16 5.07 -8.62
N PHE A 23 -3.15 4.20 -8.47
CA PHE A 23 -3.13 3.12 -7.50
C PHE A 23 -3.28 1.77 -8.21
N LYS A 24 -2.54 0.78 -7.73
CA LYS A 24 -2.67 -0.62 -8.13
C LYS A 24 -3.15 -1.38 -6.91
N VAL A 25 -4.41 -1.82 -6.91
CA VAL A 25 -5.03 -2.49 -5.77
C VAL A 25 -5.32 -3.95 -6.12
N ARG A 26 -5.27 -4.83 -5.12
CA ARG A 26 -5.75 -6.21 -5.19
C ARG A 26 -6.45 -6.54 -3.88
N GLN A 27 -7.48 -7.36 -3.95
CA GLN A 27 -8.15 -7.91 -2.78
C GLN A 27 -7.74 -9.36 -2.63
N ASN A 28 -7.26 -9.71 -1.44
CA ASN A 28 -6.86 -11.06 -1.09
C ASN A 28 -7.67 -11.52 0.11
N SER A 29 -7.91 -12.82 0.17
CA SER A 29 -8.57 -13.48 1.31
C SER A 29 -7.65 -14.58 1.79
N PHE A 30 -7.46 -14.64 3.10
CA PHE A 30 -6.63 -15.63 3.78
C PHE A 30 -7.49 -16.35 4.82
N LEU A 31 -7.19 -17.62 5.09
CA LEU A 31 -7.78 -18.28 6.23
C LEU A 31 -7.17 -17.70 7.50
N MET A 32 -7.98 -17.57 8.56
CA MET A 32 -7.49 -17.11 9.86
C MET A 32 -6.37 -18.01 10.38
N GLU A 33 -6.53 -19.32 10.20
CA GLU A 33 -5.53 -20.33 10.57
C GLU A 33 -4.19 -20.10 9.84
N ASP A 34 -4.21 -19.65 8.59
CA ASP A 34 -2.97 -19.37 7.85
C ASP A 34 -2.22 -18.18 8.48
N ILE A 35 -2.96 -17.16 8.90
CA ILE A 35 -2.40 -15.97 9.58
C ILE A 35 -1.84 -16.38 10.95
N GLU A 36 -2.61 -17.13 11.75
CA GLU A 36 -2.23 -17.55 13.09
C GLU A 36 -1.00 -18.47 13.11
N ASN A 37 -0.86 -19.32 12.09
CA ASN A 37 0.29 -20.21 11.94
C ASN A 37 1.49 -19.55 11.24
N GLY A 38 1.39 -18.28 10.85
CA GLY A 38 2.45 -17.54 10.17
C GLY A 38 2.78 -18.11 8.79
N PHE A 39 1.80 -18.71 8.10
CA PHE A 39 1.99 -19.13 6.72
C PHE A 39 2.05 -17.91 5.81
N ASP A 40 3.09 -17.87 4.98
CA ASP A 40 3.18 -16.85 3.96
C ASP A 40 1.99 -16.99 3.00
N PRO A 41 1.26 -15.89 2.75
CA PRO A 41 0.29 -15.79 1.67
C PRO A 41 0.82 -16.41 0.38
N CYS A 42 0.11 -17.39 -0.19
CA CYS A 42 0.42 -17.84 -1.54
C CYS A 42 0.08 -16.71 -2.52
N TYR A 43 1.09 -15.90 -2.87
CA TYR A 43 0.92 -14.74 -3.75
C TYR A 43 0.58 -15.11 -5.20
N GLU A 44 0.60 -16.39 -5.56
CA GLU A 44 0.16 -16.89 -6.85
C GLU A 44 -1.37 -17.04 -6.93
N TRP A 45 -2.06 -17.14 -5.78
CA TRP A 45 -3.51 -17.39 -5.69
C TRP A 45 -4.28 -16.13 -5.30
N VAL A 46 -3.63 -14.97 -5.43
CA VAL A 46 -4.18 -13.65 -5.16
C VAL A 46 -5.11 -13.19 -6.29
N GLY A 47 -6.08 -12.35 -5.93
CA GLY A 47 -7.00 -11.78 -6.91
C GLY A 47 -6.30 -10.89 -7.95
N GLU A 48 -6.99 -10.63 -9.05
CA GLU A 48 -6.49 -9.76 -10.11
C GLU A 48 -6.24 -8.33 -9.64
N PHE A 49 -5.23 -7.70 -10.22
CA PHE A 49 -4.97 -6.29 -9.99
C PHE A 49 -6.00 -5.41 -10.69
N LYS A 50 -6.48 -4.42 -9.94
CA LYS A 50 -7.26 -3.30 -10.47
C LYS A 50 -6.39 -2.04 -10.46
N TYR A 51 -6.48 -1.30 -11.55
CA TYR A 51 -5.79 -0.03 -11.71
C TYR A 51 -6.81 1.09 -11.50
N ILE A 52 -6.45 2.03 -10.63
CA ILE A 52 -7.27 3.17 -10.22
C ILE A 52 -6.47 4.42 -10.56
N ASN A 53 -7.08 5.34 -11.29
CA ASN A 53 -6.35 6.45 -11.92
C ASN A 53 -6.42 7.77 -11.15
N SER A 54 -7.12 7.81 -10.02
CA SER A 54 -7.26 9.00 -9.19
C SER A 54 -7.51 8.66 -7.72
N ILE A 55 -7.33 9.65 -6.85
CA ILE A 55 -7.64 9.54 -5.42
C ILE A 55 -9.15 9.36 -5.20
N ASP A 56 -9.99 10.06 -5.96
CA ASP A 56 -11.45 9.97 -5.82
C ASP A 56 -11.98 8.60 -6.23
N ASP A 57 -11.40 7.99 -7.28
CA ASP A 57 -11.72 6.62 -7.68
C ASP A 57 -11.27 5.61 -6.62
N LEU A 58 -10.15 5.88 -5.93
CA LEU A 58 -9.70 5.04 -4.81
C LEU A 58 -10.70 5.09 -3.66
N PHE A 59 -11.10 6.30 -3.22
CA PHE A 59 -12.10 6.43 -2.16
C PHE A 59 -13.43 5.78 -2.54
N SER A 60 -13.87 5.94 -3.79
CA SER A 60 -15.06 5.28 -4.31
C SER A 60 -14.93 3.75 -4.31
N TYR A 61 -13.77 3.22 -4.66
CA TYR A 61 -13.48 1.79 -4.61
C TYR A 61 -13.54 1.27 -3.17
N LEU A 62 -12.90 1.97 -2.22
CA LEU A 62 -12.86 1.56 -0.82
C LEU A 62 -14.27 1.60 -0.19
N ALA A 63 -15.02 2.68 -0.42
CA ALA A 63 -16.38 2.82 0.08
C ALA A 63 -17.30 1.69 -0.42
N LYS A 64 -17.19 1.30 -1.71
CA LYS A 64 -17.95 0.16 -2.28
C LYS A 64 -17.62 -1.18 -1.62
N ASN A 65 -16.43 -1.31 -1.05
CA ASN A 65 -15.99 -2.53 -0.36
C ASN A 65 -16.12 -2.40 1.17
N ASN A 66 -16.82 -1.39 1.68
CA ASN A 66 -16.95 -1.08 3.10
C ASN A 66 -15.59 -0.92 3.81
N LEU A 67 -14.59 -0.39 3.11
CA LEU A 67 -13.26 -0.10 3.65
C LEU A 67 -13.13 1.41 3.90
N ASN A 68 -12.57 1.76 5.06
CA ASN A 68 -12.19 3.13 5.40
C ASN A 68 -10.66 3.23 5.57
N LEU A 69 -10.03 4.20 4.90
CA LEU A 69 -8.58 4.45 5.06
C LEU A 69 -8.20 4.85 6.48
N ASP A 70 -9.09 5.52 7.20
CA ASP A 70 -8.82 5.95 8.59
C ASP A 70 -8.63 4.74 9.52
N GLU A 71 -9.27 3.61 9.22
CA GLU A 71 -9.12 2.37 9.96
C GLU A 71 -7.81 1.64 9.58
N ILE A 72 -7.40 1.74 8.31
CA ILE A 72 -6.19 1.09 7.77
C ILE A 72 -4.91 1.79 8.24
N LEU A 73 -4.93 3.12 8.36
CA LEU A 73 -3.76 3.94 8.73
C LEU A 73 -3.44 3.94 10.23
N SER A 74 -4.24 3.25 11.04
CA SER A 74 -4.03 3.13 12.48
C SER A 74 -2.93 2.13 12.87
N TYR A 75 -2.42 1.32 11.93
CA TYR A 75 -1.23 0.53 12.15
C TYR A 75 0.01 1.43 12.16
N PRO A 76 0.80 1.46 13.25
CA PRO A 76 1.94 2.35 13.36
C PRO A 76 2.95 2.03 12.25
N HIS A 77 3.25 3.05 11.46
CA HIS A 77 4.43 3.14 10.61
C HIS A 77 5.66 2.73 11.43
N GLY A 78 6.15 1.50 11.28
CA GLY A 78 7.27 1.05 12.11
C GLY A 78 7.77 -0.38 11.93
N MET A 79 7.07 -1.28 11.25
CA MET A 79 7.64 -2.59 10.91
C MET A 79 8.19 -2.56 9.49
N ASN A 80 9.47 -2.19 9.41
CA ASN A 80 10.30 -2.44 8.24
C ASN A 80 10.53 -3.96 8.15
N ASP A 81 9.59 -4.72 7.58
CA ASP A 81 9.72 -6.17 7.36
C ASP A 81 10.60 -6.52 6.14
N TYR A 82 11.63 -5.71 5.88
CA TYR A 82 12.71 -6.07 4.98
C TYR A 82 14.04 -5.77 5.67
N SER A 83 14.47 -6.73 6.48
CA SER A 83 15.89 -6.91 6.74
C SER A 83 16.51 -7.42 5.44
N LEU A 84 17.23 -6.56 4.72
CA LEU A 84 18.14 -6.99 3.66
C LEU A 84 19.30 -7.80 4.24
#